data_AF-A0A1F8XT49-F1
#
_entry.id   AF-A0A1F8XT49-F1
#
_cell.length_a   1.000
_cell.length_b   1.000
_cell.length_c   1.000
_cell.angle_alpha   90.00
_cell.angle_beta   90.00
_cell.angle_gamma   90.00
#
_symmetry.space_group_name_H-M   'P 1'
#
loop_
_entity.id
_entity.type
_entity.pdbx_description
1 polymer ?
#
loop_
_entity_poly.entity_id
_entity_poly.type
_entity_poly.pdbx_seq_one_letter_code
_entity_poly.pdbx_strand_id
1 'polypeptide(L)'
;MAIDWNAVRTGYEAGMAVRGLAGSHGCHESTIRRRAGKEGWERGQGPQTLRDETVQGEILVDHRDLWKGVKKRLVRGLSNNDAKLGLEELKVAKIAGEVLSSVIRGERMAWGLEEGPEATDDATETAAEMARVTVQQGAGEAPFGE
;
A
#
# COMPACT_ATOMS: atom_id res chain seq x y z
N MET A 1 -0.96 -26.51 37.46
CA MET A 1 -1.93 -25.56 36.87
C MET A 1 -2.84 -26.35 35.95
N ALA A 2 -4.17 -26.20 36.08
CA ALA A 2 -5.12 -26.83 35.19
C ALA A 2 -5.17 -26.05 33.86
N ILE A 3 -5.24 -26.77 32.74
CA ILE A 3 -5.41 -26.15 31.41
C ILE A 3 -6.85 -25.66 31.30
N ASP A 4 -7.03 -24.40 30.91
CA ASP A 4 -8.36 -23.83 30.62
C ASP A 4 -8.85 -24.34 29.27
N TRP A 5 -9.59 -25.44 29.30
CA TRP A 5 -10.14 -26.08 28.10
C TRP A 5 -11.27 -25.28 27.46
N ASN A 6 -11.94 -24.41 28.20
CA ASN A 6 -13.03 -23.60 27.65
C ASN A 6 -12.46 -22.49 26.78
N ALA A 7 -11.41 -21.82 27.25
CA ALA A 7 -10.68 -20.84 26.45
C ALA A 7 -10.03 -21.44 25.20
N VAL A 8 -9.43 -22.65 25.32
CA VAL A 8 -8.88 -23.38 24.17
C VAL A 8 -9.96 -23.72 23.15
N ARG A 9 -11.14 -24.15 23.61
CA ARG A 9 -12.29 -24.48 22.76
C ARG A 9 -12.79 -23.24 22.02
N THR A 10 -13.07 -22.15 22.74
CA THR A 10 -13.53 -20.89 22.14
C THR A 10 -12.55 -20.40 21.08
N GLY A 11 -11.25 -20.48 21.33
CA GLY A 11 -10.26 -20.08 20.35
C GLY A 11 -10.13 -21.03 19.15
N TYR A 12 -10.34 -22.34 19.36
CA TYR A 12 -10.34 -23.34 18.30
C TYR A 12 -11.57 -23.18 17.39
N GLU A 13 -12.74 -22.94 17.98
CA GLU A 13 -14.00 -22.65 17.28
C GLU A 13 -13.97 -21.26 16.62
N ALA A 14 -13.25 -20.28 17.18
CA ALA A 14 -12.93 -19.02 16.50
C ALA A 14 -11.87 -19.17 15.39
N GLY A 15 -11.37 -20.39 15.18
CA GLY A 15 -10.44 -20.75 14.10
C GLY A 15 -9.00 -20.27 14.29
N MET A 16 -8.60 -19.86 15.49
CA MET A 16 -7.21 -19.54 15.80
C MET A 16 -6.27 -20.71 15.48
N ALA A 17 -4.99 -20.39 15.22
CA ALA A 17 -4.00 -21.41 14.95
C ALA A 17 -3.79 -22.29 16.19
N VAL A 18 -3.87 -23.62 16.01
CA VAL A 18 -3.69 -24.62 17.08
C VAL A 18 -2.33 -24.45 17.79
N ARG A 19 -1.30 -24.02 17.05
CA ARG A 19 0.02 -23.68 17.59
C ARG A 19 -0.04 -22.50 18.57
N GLY A 20 -0.78 -21.45 18.23
CA GLY A 20 -0.94 -20.27 19.09
C GLY A 20 -1.69 -20.64 20.38
N LEU A 21 -2.76 -21.41 20.26
CA LEU A 21 -3.49 -21.95 21.41
C LEU A 21 -2.63 -22.82 22.32
N ALA A 22 -1.80 -23.70 21.73
CA ALA A 22 -0.87 -24.54 22.45
C ALA A 22 0.14 -23.72 23.27
N GLY A 23 0.72 -22.67 22.66
CA GLY A 23 1.62 -21.75 23.32
C GLY A 23 0.97 -20.96 24.47
N SER A 24 -0.21 -20.36 24.22
CA SER A 24 -0.91 -19.51 25.20
C SER A 24 -1.43 -20.29 26.41
N HIS A 25 -1.84 -21.55 26.21
CA HIS A 25 -2.41 -22.39 27.27
C HIS A 25 -1.42 -23.43 27.82
N GLY A 26 -0.15 -23.37 27.43
CA GLY A 26 0.91 -24.24 27.95
C GLY A 26 0.66 -25.73 27.70
N CYS A 27 0.02 -26.09 26.59
CA CYS A 27 -0.29 -27.48 26.23
C CYS A 27 0.25 -27.83 24.85
N HIS A 28 0.33 -29.13 24.54
CA HIS A 28 0.85 -29.59 23.27
C HIS A 28 -0.23 -29.58 22.17
N GLU A 29 0.13 -29.24 20.93
CA GLU A 29 -0.81 -29.17 19.80
C GLU A 29 -1.59 -30.49 19.59
N SER A 30 -0.92 -31.63 19.77
CA SER A 30 -1.55 -32.95 19.62
C SER A 30 -2.63 -33.22 20.68
N THR A 31 -2.49 -32.64 21.88
CA THR A 31 -3.47 -32.76 22.97
C THR A 31 -4.75 -32.00 22.61
N ILE A 32 -4.62 -30.80 22.03
CA ILE A 32 -5.76 -30.00 21.55
C ILE A 32 -6.50 -30.76 20.44
N ARG A 33 -5.78 -31.27 19.42
CA ARG A 33 -6.41 -31.99 18.29
C ARG A 33 -7.13 -33.27 18.73
N ARG A 34 -6.49 -34.06 19.60
CA ARG A 34 -7.09 -35.29 20.12
C ARG A 34 -8.37 -35.00 20.91
N ARG A 35 -8.39 -33.90 21.67
CA ARG A 35 -9.56 -33.49 22.43
C ARG A 35 -10.67 -32.93 21.55
N ALA A 36 -10.31 -32.05 20.60
CA ALA A 36 -11.23 -31.52 19.60
C ALA A 36 -11.94 -32.64 18.83
N GLY A 37 -11.21 -33.69 18.41
CA GLY A 37 -11.81 -34.86 17.75
C GLY A 37 -12.71 -35.70 18.66
N LYS A 38 -12.39 -35.82 19.95
CA LYS A 38 -13.21 -36.56 20.92
C LYS A 38 -14.49 -35.81 21.29
N GLU A 39 -14.42 -34.49 21.39
CA GLU A 39 -15.52 -33.62 21.80
C GLU A 39 -16.28 -33.01 20.60
N GLY A 40 -15.88 -33.35 19.37
CA GLY A 40 -16.55 -32.90 18.15
C GLY A 40 -16.44 -31.39 17.90
N TRP A 41 -15.33 -30.76 18.30
CA TRP A 41 -15.16 -29.32 18.09
C TRP A 41 -14.97 -29.03 16.59
N GLU A 42 -15.79 -28.13 16.08
CA GLU A 42 -15.65 -27.63 14.71
C GLU A 42 -14.66 -26.47 14.67
N ARG A 43 -13.80 -26.47 13.66
CA ARG A 43 -12.83 -25.39 13.49
C ARG A 43 -13.49 -24.26 12.72
N GLY A 44 -13.58 -23.08 13.33
CA GLY A 44 -14.06 -21.89 12.62
C GLY A 44 -13.12 -21.46 11.51
N GLN A 45 -13.63 -20.59 10.65
CA GLN A 45 -12.81 -19.78 9.78
C GLN A 45 -12.05 -18.84 10.70
N GLY A 46 -10.72 -19.00 10.83
CA GLY A 46 -9.90 -18.21 11.76
C GLY A 46 -10.10 -16.69 11.65
N PRO A 47 -9.53 -15.91 12.59
CA PRO A 47 -9.66 -14.46 12.57
C PRO A 47 -9.28 -13.92 11.19
N GLN A 48 -10.24 -13.25 10.52
CA GLN A 48 -10.05 -12.67 9.18
C GLN A 48 -8.88 -11.69 9.15
N THR A 49 -8.57 -11.05 10.28
CA THR A 49 -7.50 -10.06 10.43
C THR A 49 -6.12 -10.58 9.98
N LEU A 50 -5.76 -11.82 10.30
CA LEU A 50 -4.47 -12.40 9.88
C LEU A 50 -4.42 -12.66 8.38
N ARG A 51 -5.56 -12.93 7.73
CA ARG A 51 -5.65 -13.06 6.27
C ARG A 51 -5.59 -11.69 5.60
N ASP A 52 -6.28 -10.71 6.16
CA ASP A 52 -6.29 -9.34 5.64
C ASP A 52 -4.89 -8.70 5.70
N GLU A 53 -4.13 -8.91 6.78
CA GLU A 53 -2.75 -8.43 6.89
C GLU A 53 -1.81 -9.03 5.82
N THR A 54 -1.93 -10.34 5.56
CA THR A 54 -1.15 -10.98 4.49
C THR A 54 -1.53 -10.47 3.10
N VAL A 55 -2.83 -10.27 2.84
CA VAL A 55 -3.33 -9.77 1.55
C VAL A 55 -2.92 -8.31 1.34
N GLN A 56 -2.96 -7.48 2.37
CA GLN A 56 -2.42 -6.11 2.33
C GLN A 56 -0.93 -6.08 2.01
N GLY A 57 -0.15 -6.99 2.62
CA GLY A 57 1.27 -7.16 2.32
C GLY A 57 1.53 -7.53 0.86
N GLU A 58 0.75 -8.45 0.30
CA GLU A 58 0.83 -8.86 -1.10
C GLU A 58 0.48 -7.71 -2.05
N ILE A 59 -0.61 -6.98 -1.78
CA ILE A 59 -1.03 -5.80 -2.55
C ILE A 59 0.06 -4.72 -2.59
N LEU A 60 0.71 -4.45 -1.44
CA LEU A 60 1.80 -3.46 -1.37
C LEU A 60 3.02 -3.88 -2.20
N VAL A 61 3.33 -5.18 -2.25
CA VAL A 61 4.41 -5.71 -3.09
C VAL A 61 4.06 -5.56 -4.57
N ASP A 62 2.84 -5.90 -4.97
CA ASP A 62 2.37 -5.79 -6.35
C ASP A 62 2.38 -4.33 -6.84
N HIS A 63 1.89 -3.40 -6.02
CA HIS A 63 1.97 -1.97 -6.30
C HIS A 63 3.40 -1.51 -6.55
N ARG A 64 4.33 -1.93 -5.69
CA ARG A 64 5.75 -1.57 -5.83
C ARG A 64 6.34 -2.11 -7.13
N ASP A 65 6.00 -3.33 -7.52
CA ASP A 65 6.53 -3.95 -8.73
C ASP A 65 5.96 -3.33 -10.00
N LEU A 66 4.68 -3.01 -10.01
CA LEU A 66 4.06 -2.24 -11.09
C LEU A 66 4.70 -0.85 -11.23
N TRP A 67 5.01 -0.17 -10.12
CA TRP A 67 5.75 1.11 -10.12
C TRP A 67 7.17 1.02 -10.66
N LYS A 68 7.89 -0.07 -10.35
CA LYS A 68 9.18 -0.35 -10.99
C LYS A 68 9.03 -0.45 -12.51
N GLY A 69 7.93 -1.03 -13.00
CA GLY A 69 7.61 -1.10 -14.43
C GLY A 69 7.43 0.28 -15.07
N VAL A 70 6.63 1.15 -14.46
CA VAL A 70 6.44 2.54 -14.91
C VAL A 70 7.77 3.29 -14.94
N LYS A 71 8.56 3.21 -13.86
CA LYS A 71 9.89 3.84 -13.76
C LYS A 71 10.84 3.36 -14.87
N LYS A 72 10.87 2.04 -15.16
CA LYS A 72 11.71 1.49 -16.24
C LYS A 72 11.33 2.08 -17.60
N ARG A 73 10.03 2.22 -17.90
CA ARG A 73 9.57 2.82 -19.16
C ARG A 73 9.92 4.30 -19.25
N LEU A 74 9.77 5.04 -18.15
CA LEU A 74 10.18 6.45 -18.08
C LEU A 74 11.68 6.61 -18.41
N VAL A 75 12.54 5.84 -17.73
CA VAL A 75 13.99 5.89 -17.96
C VAL A 75 14.34 5.48 -19.40
N ARG A 76 13.67 4.45 -19.93
CA ARG A 76 13.86 4.01 -21.32
C ARG A 76 13.46 5.09 -22.33
N GLY A 77 12.33 5.75 -22.12
CA GLY A 77 11.85 6.84 -22.98
C GLY A 77 12.82 8.02 -22.99
N LEU A 78 13.34 8.41 -21.83
CA LEU A 78 14.32 9.50 -21.70
C LEU A 78 15.70 9.16 -22.27
N SER A 79 16.10 7.88 -22.23
CA SER A 79 17.42 7.43 -22.72
C SER A 79 17.39 7.03 -24.20
N ASN A 80 16.26 7.20 -24.89
CA ASN A 80 16.12 6.76 -26.27
C ASN A 80 16.71 7.80 -27.22
N ASN A 81 17.57 7.36 -28.14
CA ASN A 81 18.17 8.23 -29.16
C ASN A 81 17.16 8.63 -30.25
N ASP A 82 16.07 7.88 -30.41
CA ASP A 82 14.95 8.26 -31.27
C ASP A 82 13.90 9.03 -30.45
N ALA A 83 13.77 10.32 -30.73
CA ALA A 83 12.85 11.22 -30.03
C ALA A 83 11.37 10.81 -30.18
N LYS A 84 10.97 10.24 -31.33
CA LYS A 84 9.59 9.85 -31.57
C LYS A 84 9.25 8.59 -30.77
N LEU A 85 10.12 7.59 -30.81
CA LEU A 85 9.95 6.37 -30.02
C LEU A 85 10.07 6.64 -28.52
N GLY A 86 10.99 7.52 -28.12
CA GLY A 86 11.13 7.99 -26.74
C GLY A 86 9.84 8.64 -26.23
N LEU A 87 9.24 9.54 -27.02
CA LEU A 87 8.00 10.22 -26.65
C LEU A 87 6.82 9.25 -26.48
N GLU A 88 6.67 8.26 -27.37
CA GLU A 88 5.61 7.25 -27.22
C GLU A 88 5.77 6.42 -25.94
N GLU A 89 7.01 6.06 -25.59
CA GLU A 89 7.29 5.38 -24.30
C GLU A 89 6.97 6.26 -23.09
N LEU A 90 7.23 7.56 -23.15
CA LEU A 90 6.90 8.51 -22.09
C LEU A 90 5.39 8.67 -21.92
N LYS A 91 4.62 8.73 -23.02
CA LYS A 91 3.15 8.76 -22.96
C LYS A 91 2.59 7.51 -22.30
N VAL A 92 3.09 6.34 -22.69
CA VAL A 92 2.69 5.07 -22.09
C VAL A 92 3.03 5.05 -20.60
N ALA A 93 4.23 5.51 -20.21
CA ALA A 93 4.62 5.60 -18.81
C ALA A 93 3.71 6.55 -18.01
N LYS A 94 3.33 7.70 -18.57
CA LYS A 94 2.40 8.66 -17.94
C LYS A 94 1.02 8.05 -17.71
N ILE A 95 0.41 7.47 -18.75
CA ILE A 95 -0.92 6.87 -18.67
C ILE A 95 -0.89 5.70 -17.67
N ALA A 96 0.13 4.84 -17.73
CA ALA A 96 0.28 3.74 -16.79
C ALA A 96 0.45 4.23 -15.35
N GLY A 97 1.18 5.34 -15.15
CA GLY A 97 1.29 6.03 -13.88
C GLY A 97 -0.07 6.46 -13.34
N GLU A 98 -0.83 7.23 -14.10
CA GLU A 98 -2.14 7.74 -13.70
C GLU A 98 -3.12 6.62 -13.34
N VAL A 99 -3.20 5.58 -14.18
CA VAL A 99 -4.06 4.41 -13.94
C VAL A 99 -3.71 3.72 -12.64
N LEU A 100 -2.41 3.47 -12.38
CA LEU A 100 -2.00 2.79 -11.15
C LEU A 100 -2.29 3.62 -9.91
N SER A 101 -2.06 4.93 -9.95
CA SER A 101 -2.42 5.82 -8.84
C SER A 101 -3.92 5.77 -8.54
N SER A 102 -4.77 5.74 -9.58
CA SER A 102 -6.22 5.57 -9.41
C SER A 102 -6.60 4.21 -8.81
N VAL A 103 -5.95 3.12 -9.23
CA VAL A 103 -6.17 1.77 -8.68
C VAL A 103 -5.77 1.72 -7.20
N ILE A 104 -4.56 2.17 -6.87
CA ILE A 104 -4.06 2.21 -5.48
C ILE A 104 -5.01 3.01 -4.59
N ARG A 105 -5.50 4.16 -5.08
CA ARG A 105 -6.48 4.98 -4.38
C ARG A 105 -7.81 4.24 -4.18
N GLY A 106 -8.34 3.61 -5.24
CA GLY A 106 -9.58 2.84 -5.17
C GLY A 106 -9.50 1.65 -4.21
N GLU A 107 -8.36 0.96 -4.19
CA GLU A 107 -8.11 -0.12 -3.23
C GLU A 107 -8.06 0.43 -1.81
N ARG A 108 -7.28 1.48 -1.53
CA ARG A 108 -7.24 2.10 -0.19
C ARG A 108 -8.61 2.54 0.31
N MET A 109 -9.44 3.11 -0.58
CA MET A 109 -10.84 3.45 -0.28
C MET A 109 -11.68 2.21 0.05
N ALA A 110 -11.55 1.13 -0.72
CA ALA A 110 -12.26 -0.13 -0.47
C ALA A 110 -11.88 -0.76 0.88
N TRP A 111 -10.64 -0.54 1.34
CA TRP A 111 -10.13 -1.02 2.63
C TRP A 111 -10.29 -0.02 3.79
N GLY A 112 -10.93 1.14 3.56
CA GLY A 112 -11.15 2.15 4.60
C GLY A 112 -9.86 2.82 5.12
N LEU A 113 -8.77 2.73 4.36
CA LEU A 113 -7.50 3.37 4.66
C LEU A 113 -7.52 4.79 4.07
N GLU A 114 -8.23 5.72 4.71
CA GLU A 114 -8.12 7.13 4.33
C GLU A 114 -6.70 7.64 4.60
N GLU A 115 -6.05 8.16 3.57
CA GLU A 115 -4.97 9.12 3.78
C GLU A 115 -5.61 10.41 4.29
N GLY A 116 -5.12 10.92 5.42
CA GLY A 116 -5.36 12.30 5.83
C GLY A 116 -5.02 13.28 4.69
N PRO A 117 -5.50 14.53 4.78
CA PRO A 117 -5.68 15.43 3.64
C PRO A 117 -4.49 15.37 2.67
N GLU A 118 -4.83 14.96 1.44
CA GLU A 118 -4.01 14.99 0.23
C GLU A 118 -3.05 16.18 0.32
N ALA A 119 -1.73 15.92 0.37
CA ALA A 119 -0.73 16.97 0.31
C ALA A 119 -1.02 17.78 -0.96
N THR A 120 -1.64 18.94 -0.77
CA THR A 120 -2.15 19.78 -1.82
C THR A 120 -0.98 20.23 -2.66
N ASP A 121 -0.93 19.74 -3.89
CA ASP A 121 -0.18 20.22 -5.05
C ASP A 121 0.82 21.37 -4.79
N ASP A 122 1.88 21.11 -4.02
CA ASP A 122 3.01 22.03 -3.76
C ASP A 122 3.63 22.52 -5.08
N ALA A 123 3.45 21.79 -6.18
CA ALA A 123 3.93 22.19 -7.49
C ALA A 123 3.17 23.41 -8.04
N THR A 124 1.87 23.56 -7.73
CA THR A 124 1.10 24.76 -8.11
C THR A 124 1.46 25.97 -7.25
N GLU A 125 1.74 25.77 -5.97
CA GLU A 125 2.21 26.83 -5.07
C GLU A 125 3.62 27.28 -5.44
N THR A 126 4.52 26.34 -5.74
CA THR A 126 5.88 26.63 -6.23
C THR A 126 5.85 27.35 -7.58
N ALA A 127 4.97 26.94 -8.51
CA ALA A 127 4.82 27.61 -9.81
C ALA A 127 4.25 29.04 -9.65
N ALA A 128 3.31 29.23 -8.71
CA ALA A 128 2.76 30.54 -8.38
C ALA A 128 3.79 31.45 -7.69
N GLU A 129 4.65 30.90 -6.82
CA GLU A 129 5.76 31.62 -6.20
C GLU A 129 6.79 32.06 -7.23
N MET A 130 7.23 31.15 -8.11
CA MET A 130 8.13 31.47 -9.21
C MET A 130 7.57 32.59 -10.09
N ALA A 131 6.27 32.57 -10.41
CA ALA A 131 5.63 33.64 -11.18
C ALA A 131 5.60 34.99 -10.45
N ARG A 132 5.44 35.01 -9.12
CA ARG A 132 5.48 36.26 -8.31
C ARG A 132 6.88 36.85 -8.28
N VAL A 133 7.91 36.02 -8.15
CA VAL A 133 9.31 36.46 -8.11
C VAL A 133 9.73 37.09 -9.44
N THR A 134 9.31 36.55 -10.59
CA THR A 134 9.65 37.10 -11.90
C THR A 134 8.96 38.44 -12.19
N VAL A 135 7.76 38.67 -11.64
CA VAL A 135 7.04 39.95 -11.81
C VAL A 135 7.66 41.07 -10.97
N GLN A 136 8.23 40.75 -9.80
CA GLN A 136 8.81 41.76 -8.91
C GLN A 136 10.20 42.24 -9.34
N GLN A 137 10.91 41.48 -10.19
CA GLN A 137 12.23 41.87 -10.73
C GLN A 137 12.16 42.64 -12.07
N GLY A 138 10.97 42.89 -12.61
CA GLY A 138 10.76 43.49 -13.94
C GLY A 138 10.23 44.93 -13.92
N ALA A 139 10.72 45.82 -13.05
CA ALA A 139 10.43 47.26 -13.13
C ALA A 139 11.45 48.10 -12.35
N GLY A 140 12.76 47.87 -12.56
CA GLY A 140 13.79 48.83 -12.20
C GLY A 140 14.02 49.75 -13.39
N GLU A 141 13.56 51.00 -13.30
CA GLU A 141 13.79 52.07 -14.26
C GLU A 141 15.26 52.07 -14.74
N ALA A 142 15.46 52.03 -16.06
CA ALA A 142 16.72 52.43 -16.65
C ALA A 142 16.87 53.94 -16.42
N PRO A 143 17.90 54.43 -15.70
CA PRO A 143 18.16 55.85 -15.65
C PRO A 143 18.67 56.27 -17.03
N PHE A 144 17.87 57.04 -17.75
CA PHE A 144 18.34 57.85 -18.86
C PHE A 144 19.42 58.79 -18.34
N GLY A 145 20.64 58.69 -18.88
CA GLY A 145 21.76 59.56 -18.59
C GLY A 145 22.37 60.08 -19.89
N GLU A 146 22.05 61.36 -20.15
CA GLU A 146 22.65 62.41 -21.01
C GLU A 146 23.12 62.09 -22.44
#